data_AF-A0A6M3JH08-F1
#
_entry.id   AF-A0A6M3JH08-F1
#
_cell.length_a   1.000
_cell.length_b   1.000
_cell.length_c   1.000
_cell.angle_alpha   90.00
_cell.angle_beta   90.00
_cell.angle_gamma   90.00
#
_symmetry.space_group_name_H-M   'P 1'
#
loop_
_entity.id
_entity.type
_entity.pdbx_description
1 polymer ?
#
loop_
_entity_poly.entity_id
_entity_poly.type
_entity_poly.pdbx_seq_one_letter_code
_entity_poly.pdbx_strand_id
1 'polypeptide(L)'
;MKKYQIGMTATIKLEVRLLGVLKNADSASVTIYNPLNTASASAVAMTRIDTGKYEYRFAITANSVPGIYKGVAYATVGSVNFGDLFSFEAVWI
;
A
#
# COMPACT_ATOMS: atom_id res chain seq x y z
N MET A 1 5.08 11.69 8.05
CA MET A 1 5.35 10.47 7.25
C MET A 1 5.93 9.41 8.19
N LYS A 2 5.53 8.14 8.05
CA LYS A 2 5.99 7.05 8.92
C LYS A 2 7.35 6.53 8.47
N LYS A 3 8.23 6.21 9.43
CA LYS A 3 9.57 5.65 9.18
C LYS A 3 9.60 4.16 9.50
N TYR A 4 10.39 3.41 8.73
CA TYR A 4 10.66 1.99 8.94
C TYR A 4 12.15 1.73 8.77
N GLN A 5 12.72 0.90 9.64
CA GLN A 5 14.10 0.47 9.46
C GLN A 5 14.19 -0.56 8.33
N ILE A 6 15.30 -0.56 7.61
CA ILE A 6 15.67 -1.69 6.73
C ILE A 6 15.63 -2.98 7.54
N GLY A 7 15.01 -4.03 6.99
CA GLY A 7 14.70 -5.30 7.66
C GLY A 7 13.29 -5.38 8.25
N MET A 8 12.57 -4.25 8.37
CA MET A 8 11.19 -4.25 8.87
C MET A 8 10.16 -4.52 7.78
N THR A 9 8.92 -4.78 8.22
CA THR A 9 7.74 -4.83 7.35
C THR A 9 6.93 -3.55 7.49
N ALA A 10 6.68 -2.87 6.38
CA ALA A 10 5.70 -1.80 6.30
C ALA A 10 4.29 -2.38 6.05
N THR A 11 3.36 -2.07 6.94
CA THR A 11 1.95 -2.43 6.78
C THR A 11 1.20 -1.31 6.08
N ILE A 12 0.71 -1.59 4.88
CA ILE A 12 -0.14 -0.70 4.10
C ILE A 12 -1.58 -1.11 4.32
N LYS A 13 -2.43 -0.16 4.73
CA LYS A 13 -3.85 -0.39 4.97
C LYS A 13 -4.66 0.46 4.02
N LEU A 14 -5.74 -0.12 3.50
CA LEU A 14 -6.71 0.54 2.64
C LEU A 14 -8.09 0.38 3.26
N GLU A 15 -8.81 1.49 3.39
CA GLU A 15 -10.20 1.53 3.81
C GLU A 15 -11.06 2.05 2.65
N VAL A 16 -12.05 1.27 2.24
CA VAL A 16 -12.91 1.57 1.09
C VAL A 16 -14.30 1.95 1.59
N ARG A 17 -14.71 3.17 1.23
CA ARG A 17 -16.03 3.72 1.55
C ARG A 17 -16.76 4.12 0.28
N LEU A 18 -18.00 3.64 0.13
CA LEU A 18 -18.91 4.07 -0.92
C LEU A 18 -20.05 4.83 -0.24
N LEU A 19 -20.23 6.11 -0.60
CA LEU A 19 -21.22 7.00 0.02
C LEU A 19 -21.09 7.08 1.56
N GLY A 20 -19.84 7.09 2.05
CA GLY A 20 -19.52 7.17 3.49
C GLY A 20 -19.56 5.84 4.25
N VAL A 21 -20.10 4.78 3.65
CA VAL A 21 -20.27 3.46 4.28
C VAL A 21 -19.15 2.52 3.85
N LEU A 22 -18.60 1.75 4.80
CA LEU A 22 -17.62 0.71 4.51
C LEU A 22 -18.20 -0.30 3.51
N LYS A 23 -17.47 -0.55 2.43
CA LYS A 23 -17.93 -1.43 1.35
C LYS A 23 -16.80 -2.31 0.88
N ASN A 24 -17.07 -3.61 0.73
CA ASN A 24 -16.14 -4.52 0.11
C ASN A 24 -15.93 -4.14 -1.37
N ALA A 25 -14.67 -4.04 -1.74
CA ALA A 25 -14.22 -3.90 -3.11
C ALA A 25 -14.16 -5.27 -3.79
N ASP A 26 -14.48 -5.28 -5.08
CA ASP A 26 -14.32 -6.43 -5.99
C ASP A 26 -12.83 -6.70 -6.24
N SER A 27 -12.01 -5.66 -6.23
CA SER A 27 -10.55 -5.75 -6.27
C SER A 27 -9.91 -4.69 -5.36
N ALA A 28 -8.78 -5.05 -4.75
CA ALA A 28 -7.93 -4.14 -4.00
C ALA A 28 -6.47 -4.48 -4.31
N SER A 29 -5.67 -3.49 -4.72
CA SER A 29 -4.28 -3.68 -5.08
C SER A 29 -3.41 -2.51 -4.65
N VAL A 30 -2.09 -2.72 -4.63
CA VAL A 30 -1.11 -1.69 -4.29
C VAL A 30 0.07 -1.75 -5.24
N THR A 31 0.57 -0.57 -5.59
CA THR A 31 1.85 -0.38 -6.28
C THR A 31 2.76 0.46 -5.40
N ILE A 32 4.01 0.05 -5.25
CA ILE A 32 5.01 0.72 -4.41
C ILE A 32 6.26 0.96 -5.26
N TYR A 33 6.71 2.21 -5.30
CA TYR A 33 7.93 2.66 -5.93
C TYR A 33 8.98 2.99 -4.86
N ASN A 34 10.20 2.55 -5.11
CA ASN A 34 11.35 2.88 -4.28
C ASN A 34 11.80 4.34 -4.51
N PRO A 35 12.79 4.83 -3.75
CA PRO A 35 13.30 6.21 -3.88
C PRO A 35 13.90 6.52 -5.27
N LEU A 36 14.23 5.50 -6.05
CA LEU A 36 14.73 5.61 -7.42
C LEU A 36 13.58 5.54 -8.47
N ASN A 37 12.32 5.65 -8.03
CA ASN A 37 11.11 5.53 -8.84
C ASN A 37 10.97 4.18 -9.58
N THR A 38 11.63 3.12 -9.11
CA THR A 38 11.46 1.76 -9.63
C THR A 38 10.40 1.04 -8.81
N ALA A 39 9.49 0.30 -9.46
CA ALA A 39 8.47 -0.47 -8.77
C ALA A 39 9.11 -1.60 -7.95
N SER A 40 8.95 -1.56 -6.63
CA SER A 40 9.27 -2.67 -5.71
C SER A 40 8.09 -3.63 -5.52
N ALA A 41 6.87 -3.16 -5.78
CA ALA A 41 5.67 -3.97 -5.88
C ALA A 41 4.78 -3.35 -6.96
N SER A 42 4.20 -4.15 -7.86
CA SER A 42 3.38 -3.67 -8.97
C SER A 42 2.03 -4.38 -8.99
N ALA A 43 0.94 -3.61 -8.83
CA ALA A 43 -0.44 -4.08 -8.81
C ALA A 43 -0.67 -5.35 -7.95
N VAL A 44 -0.01 -5.42 -6.78
CA VAL A 44 -0.09 -6.59 -5.90
C VAL A 44 -1.43 -6.59 -5.17
N ALA A 45 -2.12 -7.71 -5.18
CA ALA A 45 -3.40 -7.86 -4.49
C ALA A 45 -3.24 -7.64 -2.97
N MET A 46 -4.17 -6.89 -2.38
CA MET A 46 -4.25 -6.70 -0.94
C MET A 46 -5.18 -7.75 -0.30
N THR A 47 -4.86 -8.18 0.91
CA THR A 47 -5.67 -9.15 1.65
C THR A 47 -6.79 -8.43 2.40
N ARG A 48 -8.04 -8.87 2.22
CA ARG A 48 -9.17 -8.34 3.02
C ARG A 48 -9.04 -8.82 4.47
N ILE A 49 -9.10 -7.89 5.42
CA ILE A 49 -9.02 -8.17 6.86
C ILE A 49 -10.34 -7.92 7.59
N ASP A 50 -11.23 -7.11 7.02
CA ASP A 50 -12.57 -6.78 7.54
C ASP A 50 -13.41 -6.18 6.39
N THR A 51 -14.69 -5.87 6.65
CA THR A 51 -15.56 -5.23 5.67
C THR A 51 -14.99 -3.88 5.23
N GLY A 52 -14.67 -3.78 3.94
CA GLY A 52 -14.07 -2.59 3.33
C GLY A 52 -12.65 -2.29 3.80
N LYS A 53 -11.97 -3.19 4.53
CA LYS A 53 -10.60 -2.98 5.01
C LYS A 53 -9.66 -4.03 4.44
N TYR A 54 -8.55 -3.57 3.89
CA TYR A 54 -7.54 -4.39 3.22
C TYR A 54 -6.15 -4.06 3.75
N GLU A 55 -5.27 -5.06 3.75
CA GLU A 55 -3.89 -4.96 4.20
C GLU A 55 -2.92 -5.56 3.16
N TYR A 56 -1.79 -4.89 2.97
CA TYR A 56 -0.62 -5.45 2.33
C TYR A 56 0.61 -5.26 3.21
N ARG A 57 1.43 -6.30 3.33
CA ARG A 57 2.65 -6.32 4.15
C ARG A 57 3.85 -6.25 3.21
N PHE A 58 4.46 -5.08 3.10
CA PHE A 58 5.62 -4.86 2.27
C PHE A 58 6.91 -5.07 3.08
N ALA A 59 7.71 -6.06 2.69
CA ALA A 59 9.00 -6.32 3.33
C ALA A 59 10.07 -5.34 2.80
N ILE A 60 10.65 -4.53 3.69
CA ILE A 60 11.78 -3.66 3.38
C ILE A 60 13.04 -4.50 3.63
N THR A 61 13.44 -5.28 2.64
CA THR A 61 14.57 -6.23 2.76
C THR A 61 15.92 -5.52 2.96
N ALA A 62 16.95 -6.27 3.34
CA ALA A 62 18.32 -5.74 3.47
C ALA A 62 18.86 -5.09 2.18
N ASN A 63 18.35 -5.49 1.00
CA ASN A 63 18.73 -4.95 -0.31
C ASN A 63 17.87 -3.75 -0.75
N SER A 64 16.91 -3.32 0.07
CA SER A 64 16.03 -2.20 -0.24
C SER A 64 16.79 -0.88 -0.17
N VAL A 65 16.50 0.03 -1.12
CA VAL A 65 17.12 1.36 -1.16
C VAL A 65 16.54 2.21 -0.03
N PRO A 66 17.35 2.81 0.86
CA PRO A 66 16.86 3.75 1.87
C PRO A 66 16.33 5.03 1.22
N GLY A 67 15.35 5.66 1.85
CA GLY A 67 14.73 6.90 1.39
C GLY A 67 13.21 6.82 1.33
N ILE A 68 12.61 7.76 0.59
CA ILE A 68 11.15 7.90 0.51
C ILE A 68 10.58 6.94 -0.55
N TYR A 69 9.80 5.98 -0.08
CA TYR A 69 8.94 5.15 -0.92
C TYR A 69 7.63 5.88 -1.17
N LYS A 70 7.14 5.78 -2.39
CA LYS A 70 5.84 6.31 -2.81
C LYS A 70 4.99 5.16 -3.27
N GLY A 71 3.71 5.18 -2.96
CA GLY A 71 2.81 4.13 -3.39
C GLY A 71 1.43 4.66 -3.68
N VAL A 72 0.67 3.79 -4.31
CA VAL A 72 -0.74 4.01 -4.61
C VAL A 72 -1.50 2.73 -4.29
N ALA A 73 -2.55 2.87 -3.50
CA ALA A 73 -3.50 1.80 -3.22
C ALA A 73 -4.75 2.05 -4.07
N TYR A 74 -5.23 1.01 -4.74
CA TYR A 74 -6.38 1.07 -5.63
C TYR A 74 -7.44 0.07 -5.18
N ALA A 75 -8.71 0.44 -5.33
CA ALA A 75 -9.83 -0.47 -5.15
C ALA A 75 -10.93 -0.21 -6.18
N THR A 76 -11.69 -1.25 -6.50
CA THR A 76 -12.85 -1.18 -7.40
C THR A 76 -14.10 -1.68 -6.68
N VAL A 77 -15.20 -0.92 -6.71
CA VAL A 77 -16.53 -1.36 -6.23
C VAL A 77 -17.53 -1.15 -7.37
N GLY A 78 -17.96 -2.23 -8.01
CA GLY A 78 -18.74 -2.20 -9.25
C GLY A 78 -17.95 -1.48 -10.35
N SER A 79 -18.48 -0.35 -10.83
CA SER A 79 -17.82 0.49 -11.84
C SER A 79 -17.05 1.68 -11.25
N VAL A 80 -16.99 1.81 -9.92
CA VAL A 80 -16.34 2.93 -9.25
C VAL A 80 -14.92 2.53 -8.83
N ASN A 81 -13.95 3.32 -9.29
CA ASN A 81 -12.54 3.15 -8.94
C ASN A 81 -12.13 4.16 -7.86
N PHE A 82 -11.43 3.68 -6.84
CA PHE A 82 -10.83 4.45 -5.77
C PHE A 82 -9.32 4.33 -5.87
N GLY A 83 -8.61 5.43 -5.63
CA GLY A 83 -7.16 5.46 -5.58
C GLY A 83 -6.71 6.43 -4.51
N ASP A 84 -5.74 6.03 -3.69
CA ASP A 84 -5.12 6.92 -2.72
C ASP A 84 -3.59 6.79 -2.74
N LEU A 85 -2.92 7.93 -2.58
CA LEU A 85 -1.47 8.04 -2.60
C LEU A 85 -0.93 7.99 -1.18
N PHE A 86 0.18 7.28 -1.00
CA PHE A 86 0.86 7.24 0.29
C PHE A 86 2.38 7.31 0.13
N SER A 87 3.05 7.62 1.22
CA SER A 87 4.49 7.54 1.32
C SER A 87 4.95 7.07 2.70
N PHE A 88 6.12 6.43 2.72
CA PHE A 88 6.84 6.11 3.93
C PHE A 88 8.33 6.20 3.69
N GLU A 89 9.11 6.35 4.75
CA GLU A 89 10.57 6.47 4.67
C GLU A 89 11.20 5.17 5.17
N ALA A 90 12.08 4.58 4.39
CA ALA A 90 12.96 3.51 4.82
C ALA A 90 14.30 4.11 5.26
N VAL A 91 14.76 3.80 6.47
CA VAL A 91 16.02 4.29 7.02
C VAL A 91 16.92 3.12 7.42
N TRP A 92 18.23 3.33 7.38
CA TRP A 92 19.16 2.36 7.97
C TRP A 92 18.91 2.20 9.48
N ILE A 93 19.39 1.08 10.01
CA ILE A 93 19.37 0.78 11.45
C ILE A 93 20.28 1.77 12.18
#